data_AF-A0A4U8SIF0-F1
#
_entry.id   AF-A0A4U8SIF0-F1
#
_cell.length_a   1.000
_cell.length_b   1.000
_cell.length_c   1.000
_cell.angle_alpha   90.00
_cell.angle_beta   90.00
_cell.angle_gamma   90.00
#
_symmetry.space_group_name_H-M   'P 1'
#
loop_
_entity.id
_entity.type
_entity.pdbx_description
1 polymer ?
#
loop_
_entity_poly.entity_id
_entity_poly.type
_entity_poly.pdbx_seq_one_letter_code
_entity_poly.pdbx_strand_id
1 'polypeptide(L)'
;MTIIPTPWVMALVFVIFLALIYLLNRMLYKPLLGFMDTRDASIKKDSEGIEGNTADIKALHKEANEILQVARAEAALIKNKAQESAKQTAETKISQKKDELAQKYNSFVVGLEEEKARLKASLESEIPLFKESLKAKLGKL
;
A
#
# COMPACT_ATOMS: atom_id res chain seq x y z
N MET A 1 53.19 49.52 -69.52
CA MET A 1 52.39 48.52 -70.27
C MET A 1 51.09 48.32 -69.53
N THR A 2 50.02 48.99 -69.94
CA THR A 2 48.67 48.73 -69.45
C THR A 2 48.16 47.47 -70.15
N ILE A 3 48.16 46.35 -69.43
CA ILE A 3 47.56 45.10 -69.90
C ILE A 3 46.06 45.31 -69.84
N ILE A 4 45.45 45.78 -70.93
CA ILE A 4 43.99 45.72 -71.10
C ILE A 4 43.67 44.23 -71.21
N PRO A 5 42.90 43.63 -70.27
CA PRO A 5 42.55 42.23 -70.37
C PRO A 5 41.74 42.04 -71.65
N THR A 6 42.23 41.16 -72.53
CA THR A 6 41.50 40.81 -73.75
C THR A 6 40.16 40.16 -73.36
N PRO A 7 39.03 40.53 -74.00
CA PRO A 7 37.70 40.01 -73.66
C PRO A 7 37.63 38.47 -73.62
N TRP A 8 38.43 37.80 -74.44
CA TRP A 8 38.56 36.35 -74.47
C TRP A 8 39.13 35.74 -73.18
N VAL A 9 40.17 36.36 -72.59
CA VAL A 9 40.78 35.86 -71.34
C VAL A 9 39.80 36.02 -70.19
N MET A 10 39.03 37.11 -70.18
CA MET A 10 37.98 37.33 -69.19
C MET A 10 36.88 36.25 -69.27
N ALA A 11 36.44 35.89 -70.49
CA ALA A 11 35.49 34.81 -70.70
C ALA A 11 36.04 33.45 -70.25
N LEU A 12 37.31 33.14 -70.55
CA LEU A 12 37.96 31.90 -70.13
C LEU A 12 38.08 31.79 -68.60
N VAL A 13 38.51 32.87 -67.93
CA VAL A 13 38.57 32.92 -66.46
C VAL A 13 37.18 32.75 -65.86
N PHE A 14 36.15 33.36 -66.45
CA PHE A 14 34.77 33.20 -65.99
C PHE A 14 34.28 31.75 -66.11
N VAL A 15 34.57 31.06 -67.22
CA VAL A 15 34.23 29.65 -67.40
C VAL A 15 34.96 28.76 -66.38
N ILE A 16 36.25 29.01 -66.14
CA ILE A 16 37.03 28.28 -65.14
C ILE A 16 36.48 28.54 -63.72
N PHE A 17 36.11 29.78 -63.41
CA PHE A 17 35.51 30.14 -62.14
C PHE A 17 34.18 29.43 -61.90
N LEU A 18 33.30 29.39 -62.91
CA LEU A 18 32.05 28.64 -62.85
C LEU A 18 32.27 27.14 -62.66
N ALA A 19 33.23 26.56 -63.39
CA ALA A 19 33.60 25.15 -63.23
C ALA A 19 34.12 24.85 -61.82
N LEU A 20 34.92 25.76 -61.24
CA LEU A 20 35.46 25.64 -59.89
C LEU A 20 34.36 25.76 -58.83
N ILE A 21 33.42 26.70 -58.97
CA ILE A 21 32.23 26.79 -58.10
C ILE A 21 31.43 25.48 -58.15
N TYR A 22 31.20 24.94 -59.34
CA TYR A 22 30.45 23.70 -59.49
C TYR A 22 31.14 22.53 -58.78
N LEU A 23 32.46 22.41 -58.94
CA LEU A 23 33.27 21.39 -58.27
C LEU A 23 33.23 21.55 -56.75
N LEU A 24 33.36 22.80 -56.25
CA LEU A 24 33.36 23.12 -54.83
C LEU A 24 31.98 22.91 -54.18
N ASN A 25 30.90 23.19 -54.89
CA ASN A 25 29.53 22.90 -54.46
C ASN A 25 29.33 21.41 -54.17
N ARG A 26 29.80 20.56 -55.08
CA ARG A 26 29.70 19.11 -54.92
C ARG A 26 30.65 18.56 -53.85
N MET A 27 31.88 19.05 -53.78
CA MET A 27 32.94 18.47 -52.94
C MET A 27 32.95 19.02 -51.51
N LEU A 28 32.59 20.28 -51.29
CA LEU A 28 32.77 20.97 -50.00
C LEU A 28 31.46 21.47 -49.41
N TYR A 29 30.67 22.25 -50.15
CA TYR A 29 29.50 22.92 -49.59
C TYR A 29 28.40 21.92 -49.21
N LYS A 30 28.07 20.96 -50.10
CA LYS A 30 27.08 19.92 -49.79
C LYS A 30 27.43 19.07 -48.57
N PRO A 31 28.63 18.47 -48.46
CA PRO A 31 28.96 17.68 -47.27
C PRO A 31 29.01 18.55 -46.01
N LEU A 32 29.57 19.76 -46.06
CA LEU A 32 29.66 20.64 -44.91
C LEU A 32 28.27 21.03 -44.36
N LEU A 33 27.36 21.44 -45.24
CA LEU A 33 25.99 21.77 -44.86
C LEU A 33 25.24 20.54 -44.34
N GLY A 34 25.45 19.36 -44.96
CA GLY A 34 24.88 18.10 -44.48
C GLY A 34 25.34 17.74 -43.06
N PHE A 35 26.60 18.01 -42.70
CA PHE A 35 27.09 17.83 -41.33
C PHE A 35 26.44 18.81 -40.35
N MET A 36 26.22 20.07 -40.76
CA MET A 36 25.52 21.06 -39.93
C MET A 36 24.06 20.65 -39.70
N ASP A 37 23.35 20.28 -40.76
CA ASP A 37 21.96 19.82 -40.70
C ASP A 37 21.81 18.57 -39.82
N THR A 38 22.74 17.61 -39.95
CA THR A 38 22.74 16.39 -39.14
C THR A 38 22.92 16.71 -37.66
N ARG A 39 23.83 17.64 -37.34
CA ARG A 39 24.09 18.06 -35.97
C ARG A 39 22.91 18.81 -35.37
N ASP A 40 22.29 19.70 -36.13
CA ASP A 40 21.13 20.47 -35.67
C ASP A 40 19.92 19.54 -35.49
N ALA A 41 19.75 18.56 -36.38
CA ALA A 41 18.73 17.52 -36.24
C ALA A 41 18.96 16.61 -35.02
N SER A 42 20.20 16.22 -34.73
CA SER A 42 20.51 15.40 -33.55
C SER A 42 20.26 16.18 -32.25
N ILE A 43 20.68 17.45 -32.18
CA ILE A 43 20.45 18.30 -31.00
C ILE A 43 18.94 18.47 -30.76
N LYS A 44 18.17 18.72 -31.82
CA LYS A 44 16.72 18.85 -31.72
C LYS A 44 16.07 17.55 -31.22
N LYS A 45 16.46 16.40 -31.79
CA LYS A 45 15.97 15.08 -31.36
C LYS A 45 16.31 14.78 -29.91
N ASP A 46 17.53 15.09 -29.47
CA ASP A 46 17.96 14.87 -28.10
C ASP A 46 17.17 15.76 -27.13
N SER A 47 16.92 17.02 -27.50
CA SER A 47 16.08 17.94 -26.71
C SER A 47 14.64 17.46 -26.60
N GLU A 48 14.02 17.04 -27.71
CA GLU A 48 12.66 16.48 -27.71
C GLU A 48 12.60 15.17 -26.89
N GLY A 49 13.63 14.33 -26.96
CA GLY A 49 13.75 13.12 -26.15
C GLY A 49 13.85 13.40 -24.64
N ILE A 50 14.57 14.46 -24.24
CA ILE A 50 14.66 14.89 -22.84
C ILE A 50 13.30 15.40 -22.34
N GLU A 51 12.61 16.21 -23.13
CA GLU A 51 11.28 16.73 -22.76
C GLU A 51 10.24 15.61 -22.64
N GLY A 52 10.19 14.70 -23.63
CA GLY A 52 9.29 13.54 -23.60
C GLY A 52 9.55 12.64 -22.40
N ASN A 53 10.81 12.29 -22.15
CA ASN A 53 11.18 11.44 -21.01
C ASN A 53 10.87 12.12 -19.66
N THR A 54 10.99 13.46 -19.58
CA THR A 54 10.63 14.21 -18.36
C THR A 54 9.11 14.19 -18.11
N ALA A 55 8.30 14.27 -19.16
CA ALA A 55 6.85 14.16 -19.05
C ALA A 55 6.42 12.75 -18.59
N ASP A 56 7.02 11.72 -19.17
CA ASP A 56 6.77 10.33 -18.81
C ASP A 56 7.18 10.03 -17.37
N ILE A 57 8.34 10.51 -16.92
CA ILE A 57 8.78 10.39 -15.52
C ILE A 57 7.79 11.07 -14.57
N LYS A 58 7.28 12.26 -14.91
CA LYS A 58 6.27 12.95 -14.09
C LYS A 58 4.95 12.17 -14.04
N ALA A 59 4.52 11.59 -15.16
CA ALA A 59 3.32 10.77 -15.22
C ALA A 59 3.47 9.51 -14.35
N LEU A 60 4.59 8.80 -14.47
CA LEU A 60 4.89 7.62 -13.64
C LEU A 60 4.96 7.95 -12.14
N HIS A 61 5.58 9.09 -11.78
CA HIS A 61 5.59 9.55 -10.38
C HIS A 61 4.19 9.87 -9.85
N LYS A 62 3.32 10.44 -10.69
CA LYS A 62 1.93 10.73 -10.31
C LYS A 62 1.16 9.44 -10.09
N GLU A 63 1.24 8.49 -11.02
CA GLU A 63 0.59 7.19 -10.92
C GLU A 63 1.07 6.40 -9.69
N ALA A 64 2.38 6.37 -9.45
CA ALA A 64 2.94 5.73 -8.26
C ALA A 64 2.42 6.34 -6.95
N ASN A 65 2.31 7.67 -6.89
CA ASN A 65 1.73 8.36 -5.72
C ASN A 65 0.24 8.05 -5.54
N GLU A 66 -0.54 7.99 -6.63
CA GLU A 66 -1.96 7.62 -6.58
C GLU A 66 -2.12 6.18 -6.08
N ILE A 67 -1.34 5.23 -6.61
CA ILE A 67 -1.34 3.83 -6.14
C ILE A 67 -0.99 3.75 -4.66
N LEU A 68 0.04 4.48 -4.21
CA LEU A 68 0.44 4.49 -2.80
C LEU A 68 -0.65 5.09 -1.89
N GLN A 69 -1.37 6.12 -2.34
CA GLN A 69 -2.47 6.69 -1.58
C GLN A 69 -3.65 5.71 -1.47
N VAL A 70 -4.04 5.07 -2.58
CA VAL A 70 -5.10 4.05 -2.58
C VAL A 70 -4.73 2.88 -1.68
N ALA A 71 -3.50 2.35 -1.80
CA ALA A 71 -3.02 1.26 -0.96
C ALA A 71 -3.02 1.62 0.54
N ARG A 72 -2.64 2.86 0.89
CA ARG A 72 -2.72 3.35 2.28
C ARG A 72 -4.15 3.45 2.79
N ALA A 73 -5.07 3.94 1.96
CA ALA A 73 -6.49 4.03 2.30
C ALA A 73 -7.10 2.63 2.51
N GLU A 74 -6.81 1.69 1.61
CA GLU A 74 -7.24 0.29 1.73
C GLU A 74 -6.66 -0.38 2.98
N ALA A 75 -5.38 -0.20 3.26
CA ALA A 75 -4.75 -0.73 4.47
C ALA A 75 -5.41 -0.18 5.75
N ALA A 76 -5.74 1.12 5.77
CA ALA A 76 -6.46 1.73 6.88
C ALA A 76 -7.88 1.15 7.04
N LEU A 77 -8.59 0.95 5.93
CA LEU A 77 -9.92 0.31 5.93
C LEU A 77 -9.87 -1.12 6.44
N ILE A 78 -8.90 -1.93 5.99
CA ILE A 78 -8.71 -3.31 6.45
C ILE A 78 -8.43 -3.33 7.95
N LYS A 79 -7.53 -2.47 8.43
CA LYS A 79 -7.20 -2.37 9.86
C LYS A 79 -8.42 -1.99 10.69
N ASN A 80 -9.18 -0.99 10.26
CA ASN A 80 -10.38 -0.55 10.96
C ASN A 80 -11.44 -1.66 11.00
N LYS A 81 -11.68 -2.33 9.87
CA LYS A 81 -12.62 -3.46 9.78
C LYS A 81 -12.20 -4.63 10.67
N ALA A 82 -10.91 -4.95 10.73
CA ALA A 82 -10.38 -5.99 11.61
C ALA A 82 -10.56 -5.61 13.08
N GLN A 83 -10.28 -4.35 13.44
CA GLN A 83 -10.47 -3.86 14.81
C GLN A 83 -11.94 -3.87 15.24
N GLU A 84 -12.85 -3.47 14.35
CA GLU A 84 -14.28 -3.47 14.62
C GLU A 84 -14.84 -4.89 14.76
N SER A 85 -14.45 -5.81 13.86
CA SER A 85 -14.81 -7.23 13.98
C SER A 85 -14.26 -7.88 15.26
N ALA A 86 -13.01 -7.55 15.64
CA ALA A 86 -12.43 -8.02 16.90
C ALA A 86 -13.20 -7.49 18.11
N LYS A 87 -13.58 -6.20 18.10
CA LYS A 87 -14.39 -5.58 19.16
C LYS A 87 -15.77 -6.24 19.27
N GLN A 88 -16.46 -6.43 18.15
CA GLN A 88 -17.77 -7.09 18.12
C GLN A 88 -17.70 -8.54 18.61
N THR A 89 -16.65 -9.27 18.23
CA THR A 89 -16.41 -10.64 18.71
C THR A 89 -16.13 -10.66 20.21
N ALA A 90 -15.34 -9.71 20.71
CA ALA A 90 -15.05 -9.57 22.13
C ALA A 90 -16.32 -9.25 22.93
N GLU A 91 -17.13 -8.28 22.49
CA GLU A 91 -18.40 -7.93 23.12
C GLU A 91 -19.36 -9.12 23.13
N THR A 92 -19.47 -9.85 22.02
CA THR A 92 -20.30 -11.06 21.93
C THR A 92 -19.84 -12.13 22.92
N LYS A 93 -18.53 -12.41 22.98
CA LYS A 93 -17.97 -13.37 23.94
C LYS A 93 -18.17 -12.94 25.39
N ILE A 94 -18.03 -11.65 25.69
CA ILE A 94 -18.27 -11.11 27.03
C ILE A 94 -19.74 -11.28 27.40
N SER A 95 -20.67 -10.96 26.50
CA SER A 95 -22.11 -11.16 26.74
C SER A 95 -22.43 -12.63 27.00
N GLN A 96 -21.97 -13.53 26.13
CA GLN A 96 -22.17 -14.96 26.30
C GLN A 96 -21.61 -15.47 27.62
N LYS A 97 -20.42 -15.04 28.02
CA LYS A 97 -19.82 -15.43 29.30
C LYS A 97 -20.59 -14.89 30.48
N LYS A 98 -21.14 -13.67 30.40
CA LYS A 98 -22.01 -13.12 31.44
C LYS A 98 -23.31 -13.93 31.56
N ASP A 99 -23.92 -14.28 30.44
CA ASP A 99 -25.15 -15.08 30.42
C ASP A 99 -24.91 -16.49 30.98
N GLU A 100 -23.83 -17.16 30.56
CA GLU A 100 -23.38 -18.44 31.12
C GLU A 100 -23.14 -18.34 32.64
N LEU A 101 -22.52 -17.25 33.11
CA LEU A 101 -22.22 -17.06 34.53
C LEU A 101 -23.50 -16.82 35.33
N ALA A 102 -24.45 -16.06 34.80
CA ALA A 102 -25.76 -15.84 35.42
C ALA A 102 -26.55 -17.15 35.52
N GLN A 103 -26.55 -17.98 34.47
CA GLN A 103 -27.17 -19.31 34.49
C GLN A 103 -26.51 -20.21 35.53
N LYS A 104 -25.18 -20.28 35.56
CA LYS A 104 -24.43 -21.06 36.56
C LYS A 104 -24.73 -20.59 37.97
N TYR A 105 -24.76 -19.28 38.20
CA TYR A 105 -25.10 -18.71 39.50
C TYR A 105 -26.50 -19.10 39.94
N ASN A 106 -27.51 -18.98 39.07
CA ASN A 106 -28.86 -19.42 39.37
C ASN A 106 -28.93 -20.92 39.70
N SER A 107 -28.25 -21.76 38.91
CA SER A 107 -28.20 -23.21 39.17
C SER A 107 -27.52 -23.54 40.51
N PHE A 108 -26.48 -22.78 40.88
CA PHE A 108 -25.78 -22.93 42.16
C PHE A 108 -26.67 -22.52 43.34
N VAL A 109 -27.43 -21.44 43.22
CA VAL A 109 -28.40 -21.01 44.25
C VAL A 109 -29.50 -22.06 44.45
N VAL A 110 -30.03 -22.62 43.36
CA VAL A 110 -31.02 -23.71 43.45
C VAL A 110 -30.42 -24.94 44.13
N GLY A 111 -29.21 -25.35 43.75
CA GLY A 111 -28.51 -26.47 44.37
C GLY A 111 -28.22 -26.26 45.87
N LEU A 112 -27.88 -25.04 46.28
CA LEU A 112 -27.69 -24.70 47.70
C LEU A 112 -28.97 -24.83 48.52
N GLU A 113 -30.12 -24.40 47.99
CA GLU A 113 -31.40 -24.58 48.69
C GLU A 113 -31.79 -26.06 48.77
N GLU A 114 -31.52 -26.86 47.73
CA GLU A 114 -31.71 -28.32 47.78
C GLU A 114 -30.81 -29.00 48.81
N GLU A 115 -29.51 -28.65 48.86
CA GLU A 115 -28.56 -29.17 49.85
C GLU A 115 -28.97 -28.78 51.27
N LYS A 116 -29.40 -27.54 51.49
CA LYS A 116 -29.89 -27.06 52.78
C LYS A 116 -31.15 -27.80 53.22
N ALA A 117 -32.09 -28.06 52.30
CA ALA A 117 -33.28 -28.85 52.57
C ALA A 117 -32.92 -30.31 52.92
N ARG A 118 -32.01 -30.94 52.16
CA ARG A 118 -31.49 -32.29 52.48
C ARG A 118 -30.80 -32.35 53.83
N LEU A 119 -29.93 -31.38 54.13
CA LEU A 119 -29.21 -31.32 55.39
C LEU A 119 -30.18 -31.18 56.56
N LYS A 120 -31.20 -30.33 56.43
CA LYS A 120 -32.25 -30.17 57.45
C LYS A 120 -33.03 -31.46 57.67
N ALA A 121 -33.46 -32.14 56.60
CA ALA A 121 -34.13 -33.43 56.69
C ALA A 121 -33.24 -34.51 57.34
N SER A 122 -31.95 -34.55 57.00
CA SER A 122 -30.98 -35.47 57.61
C SER A 122 -30.82 -35.20 59.11
N LEU A 123 -30.64 -33.93 59.51
CA LEU A 123 -30.57 -33.55 60.92
C LEU A 123 -31.85 -33.94 61.67
N GLU A 124 -33.03 -33.68 61.11
CA GLU A 124 -34.30 -34.08 61.73
C GLU A 124 -34.40 -35.60 61.95
N SER A 125 -33.86 -36.40 61.03
CA SER A 125 -33.80 -37.86 61.17
C SER A 125 -32.78 -38.34 62.21
N GLU A 126 -31.68 -37.60 62.40
CA GLU A 126 -30.59 -37.95 63.31
C GLU A 126 -30.77 -37.37 64.73
N ILE A 127 -31.59 -36.32 64.91
CA ILE A 127 -31.92 -35.72 66.22
C ILE A 127 -32.39 -36.75 67.27
N PRO A 128 -33.24 -37.76 66.95
CA PRO A 128 -33.65 -38.78 67.92
C PRO A 128 -32.47 -39.65 68.37
N LEU A 129 -31.61 -40.07 67.44
CA LEU A 129 -30.40 -40.86 67.71
C LEU A 129 -29.37 -40.04 68.51
N PHE A 130 -29.26 -38.75 68.21
CA PHE A 130 -28.42 -37.82 68.95
C PHE A 130 -28.94 -37.58 70.37
N LYS A 131 -30.27 -37.47 70.55
CA LYS A 131 -30.91 -37.39 71.87
C LYS A 131 -30.69 -38.65 72.69
N GLU A 132 -30.86 -39.84 72.10
CA GLU A 132 -30.60 -41.11 72.79
C GLU A 132 -29.12 -41.23 73.20
N SER A 133 -28.19 -40.93 72.31
CA SER A 133 -26.75 -41.01 72.61
C SER A 133 -26.31 -39.98 73.67
N LEU A 134 -26.90 -38.78 73.69
CA LEU A 134 -26.70 -37.80 74.77
C LEU A 134 -27.28 -38.31 76.09
N LYS A 135 -28.50 -38.85 76.10
CA LYS A 135 -29.15 -39.39 77.30
C LYS A 135 -28.36 -40.59 77.87
N ALA A 136 -27.84 -41.44 77.00
CA ALA A 136 -27.00 -42.58 77.38
C ALA A 136 -25.63 -42.16 77.94
N LYS A 137 -25.03 -41.05 77.46
CA LYS A 137 -23.81 -40.49 78.05
C LYS A 137 -24.07 -39.75 79.36
N LEU A 138 -25.14 -38.96 79.45
CA LEU A 138 -25.51 -38.21 80.65
C LEU A 138 -26.03 -39.10 81.79
N GLY A 139 -26.69 -40.21 81.49
CA GLY A 139 -27.10 -41.20 82.49
C GLY A 139 -25.97 -42.16 82.93
N LYS A 140 -24.78 -42.03 82.33
CA LYS A 140 -23.55 -42.73 82.75
C LYS A 140 -22.61 -41.85 83.60
N LEU A 141 -22.95 -40.57 83.79
CA LEU A 141 -22.44 -39.73 84.88
C LEU A 141 -23.38 -39.82 86.08
#